data_AF-A0A1F9Z4P7-F1
#
_entry.id   AF-A0A1F9Z4P7-F1
#
_cell.length_a   1.000
_cell.length_b   1.000
_cell.length_c   1.000
_cell.angle_alpha   90.00
_cell.angle_beta   90.00
_cell.angle_gamma   90.00
#
_symmetry.space_group_name_H-M   'P 1'
#
loop_
_entity.id
_entity.type
_entity.pdbx_description
1 polymer ?
#
loop_
_entity_poly.entity_id
_entity_poly.type
_entity_poly.pdbx_seq_one_letter_code
_entity_poly.pdbx_strand_id
1 'polypeptide(L)'
;MLHGGWHRLSVATVNPLHRVVEHVYLTDVGGVPLAHLSARARSEKDPDLIASMFTALQNFMDDSFRDVGIGNVRSIEVGRRHHVAFGRGQWVLLYVVYRGRESNRLERRIDELVREIETRFATSLQSWDGDMDKVRGVREFLEREWNVPSREPVPAVIAR
;
A
#
# COMPACT_ATOMS: atom_id res chain seq x y z
N MET A 1 -40.34 3.42 40.75
CA MET A 1 -39.04 4.01 41.15
C MET A 1 -37.95 3.29 40.36
N LEU A 2 -37.17 4.04 39.58
CA LEU A 2 -36.24 3.55 38.56
C LEU A 2 -34.83 3.39 39.16
N HIS A 3 -34.21 2.22 39.02
CA HIS A 3 -32.75 2.08 39.15
C HIS A 3 -32.19 1.53 37.84
N GLY A 4 -31.87 2.45 36.92
CA GLY A 4 -31.17 2.16 35.68
C GLY A 4 -29.67 2.02 35.93
N GLY A 5 -29.11 0.87 35.55
CA GLY A 5 -27.69 0.61 35.54
C GLY A 5 -26.98 1.43 34.45
N TRP A 6 -25.92 2.14 34.84
CA TRP A 6 -25.05 2.83 33.91
C TRP A 6 -23.94 1.87 33.47
N HIS A 7 -24.16 1.16 32.36
CA HIS A 7 -23.05 0.54 31.63
C HIS A 7 -22.28 1.66 30.91
N ARG A 8 -21.12 2.01 31.49
CA ARG A 8 -20.14 2.88 30.85
C ARG A 8 -19.65 2.20 29.58
N LEU A 9 -20.10 2.67 28.41
CA LEU A 9 -19.49 2.32 27.13
C LEU A 9 -18.04 2.83 27.17
N SER A 10 -17.10 1.91 27.27
CA SER A 10 -15.68 2.20 27.10
C SER A 10 -15.46 2.61 25.64
N VAL A 11 -15.45 3.92 25.37
CA VAL A 11 -14.91 4.44 24.12
C VAL A 11 -13.42 4.11 24.11
N ALA A 12 -13.04 3.09 23.35
CA ALA A 12 -11.65 2.74 23.13
C ALA A 12 -10.91 3.98 22.65
N THR A 13 -10.04 4.52 23.51
CA THR A 13 -9.23 5.68 23.17
C THR A 13 -8.21 5.21 22.13
N VAL A 14 -8.40 5.59 20.86
CA VAL A 14 -7.43 5.29 19.79
C VAL A 14 -6.12 5.94 20.19
N ASN A 15 -5.13 5.13 20.56
CA ASN A 15 -3.82 5.59 20.99
C ASN A 15 -3.15 6.40 19.86
N PRO A 16 -2.82 7.69 20.07
CA PRO A 16 -2.24 8.56 19.04
C PRO A 16 -0.82 8.16 18.59
N LEU A 17 -0.20 7.17 19.25
CA LEU A 17 1.09 6.59 18.89
C LEU A 17 0.98 5.38 17.96
N HIS A 18 -0.22 4.90 17.65
CA HIS A 18 -0.39 3.73 16.80
C HIS A 18 -0.57 4.14 15.34
N ARG A 19 0.30 3.61 14.47
CA ARG A 19 0.10 3.65 13.02
C ARG A 19 -1.25 3.05 12.66
N VAL A 20 -1.95 3.71 11.73
CA VAL A 20 -3.10 3.13 11.03
C VAL A 20 -2.79 3.14 9.54
N VAL A 21 -2.70 1.96 8.95
CA VAL A 21 -2.60 1.82 7.49
C VAL A 21 -3.97 2.08 6.88
N GLU A 22 -4.00 3.00 5.93
CA GLU A 22 -5.24 3.40 5.26
C GLU A 22 -5.33 2.77 3.86
N HIS A 23 -4.20 2.68 3.16
CA HIS A 23 -4.12 2.08 1.84
C HIS A 23 -2.81 1.31 1.63
N VAL A 24 -2.90 0.21 0.89
CA VAL A 24 -1.76 -0.54 0.37
C VAL A 24 -1.95 -0.68 -1.13
N TYR A 25 -1.00 -0.19 -1.92
CA TYR A 25 -1.00 -0.31 -3.38
C TYR A 25 0.18 -1.16 -3.79
N LEU A 26 -0.05 -2.14 -4.65
CA LEU A 26 1.00 -2.90 -5.32
C LEU A 26 0.86 -2.67 -6.81
N THR A 27 1.95 -2.29 -7.47
CA THR A 27 2.03 -2.18 -8.93
C THR A 27 3.17 -3.05 -9.44
N ASP A 28 3.18 -3.31 -10.73
CA ASP A 28 4.44 -3.66 -11.39
C ASP A 28 5.38 -2.43 -11.42
N VAL A 29 6.61 -2.64 -11.86
CA VAL A 29 7.60 -1.54 -12.02
C VAL A 29 7.24 -0.53 -13.10
N GLY A 30 6.31 -0.85 -14.01
CA GLY A 30 5.75 0.05 -15.02
C GLY A 30 4.61 0.92 -14.51
N GLY A 31 4.11 0.64 -13.30
CA GLY A 31 3.00 1.35 -12.66
C GLY A 31 1.62 0.76 -12.93
N VAL A 32 1.54 -0.43 -13.54
CA VAL A 32 0.27 -1.14 -13.72
C VAL A 32 -0.18 -1.70 -12.37
N PRO A 33 -1.41 -1.39 -11.90
CA PRO A 33 -1.94 -1.89 -10.64
C PRO A 33 -2.05 -3.42 -10.61
N LEU A 34 -1.52 -4.05 -9.56
CA LEU A 34 -1.63 -5.48 -9.28
C LEU A 34 -2.59 -5.76 -8.12
N ALA A 35 -2.61 -4.88 -7.12
CA ALA A 35 -3.51 -4.99 -5.97
C ALA A 35 -3.72 -3.64 -5.28
N HIS A 36 -4.92 -3.45 -4.73
CA HIS A 36 -5.22 -2.36 -3.80
C HIS A 36 -5.94 -2.89 -2.58
N LEU A 37 -5.45 -2.57 -1.38
CA LEU A 37 -6.15 -2.78 -0.12
C LEU A 37 -6.52 -1.42 0.48
N SER A 38 -7.70 -1.32 1.09
CA SER A 38 -8.10 -0.11 1.81
C SER A 38 -8.97 -0.40 3.03
N ALA A 39 -8.62 0.25 4.15
CA ALA A 39 -9.39 0.14 5.40
C ALA A 39 -10.72 0.91 5.37
N ARG A 40 -10.91 1.84 4.41
CA ARG A 40 -12.14 2.65 4.30
C ARG A 40 -12.96 2.24 3.09
N ALA A 41 -14.27 2.02 3.27
CA ALA A 41 -15.22 1.54 2.25
C ALA A 41 -15.31 2.42 0.97
N ARG A 42 -14.94 3.71 1.02
CA ARG A 42 -14.89 4.59 -0.15
C ARG A 42 -13.68 5.52 -0.09
N SER A 43 -12.86 5.46 -1.14
CA SER A 43 -12.08 6.60 -1.62
C SER A 43 -12.87 7.16 -2.80
N GLU A 44 -13.07 8.48 -2.86
CA GLU A 44 -13.69 9.13 -4.03
C GLU A 44 -12.77 9.07 -5.26
N LYS A 45 -11.47 8.84 -5.05
CA LYS A 45 -10.46 8.79 -6.10
C LYS A 45 -10.18 7.35 -6.53
N ASP A 46 -10.02 7.19 -7.85
CA ASP A 46 -9.66 5.96 -8.53
C ASP A 46 -8.31 5.42 -8.02
N PRO A 47 -8.28 4.19 -7.46
CA PRO A 47 -7.05 3.54 -7.02
C PRO A 47 -5.96 3.45 -8.10
N ASP A 48 -6.34 3.27 -9.36
CA ASP A 48 -5.40 3.04 -10.46
C ASP A 48 -4.69 4.34 -10.83
N LEU A 49 -5.42 5.47 -10.81
CA LEU A 49 -4.83 6.81 -10.95
C LEU A 49 -3.85 7.13 -9.81
N ILE A 50 -4.18 6.73 -8.58
CA ILE A 50 -3.28 6.94 -7.42
C ILE A 50 -2.02 6.08 -7.55
N ALA A 51 -2.15 4.83 -7.96
CA ALA A 51 -1.04 3.91 -8.17
C ALA A 51 -0.09 4.41 -9.28
N SER A 52 -0.65 4.90 -10.39
CA SER A 52 0.10 5.57 -11.46
C SER A 52 0.88 6.78 -10.95
N MET A 53 0.22 7.66 -10.19
CA MET A 53 0.86 8.84 -9.59
C MET A 53 2.01 8.46 -8.65
N PHE A 54 1.82 7.46 -7.78
CA PHE A 54 2.87 7.02 -6.88
C PHE A 54 4.08 6.45 -7.61
N THR A 55 3.85 5.72 -8.72
CA THR A 55 4.94 5.23 -9.57
C THR A 55 5.71 6.37 -10.21
N ALA A 56 5.01 7.37 -10.77
CA ALA A 56 5.67 8.55 -11.32
C ALA A 56 6.47 9.31 -10.25
N LEU A 57 5.91 9.47 -9.05
CA LEU A 57 6.58 10.13 -7.94
C LEU A 57 7.82 9.36 -7.47
N GLN A 58 7.71 8.03 -7.34
CA GLN A 58 8.84 7.16 -6.99
C GLN A 58 9.97 7.28 -8.00
N ASN A 59 9.66 7.19 -9.30
CA ASN A 59 10.68 7.30 -10.35
C ASN A 59 11.36 8.67 -10.32
N PHE A 60 10.60 9.76 -10.17
CA PHE A 60 11.17 11.10 -10.06
C PHE A 60 12.10 11.26 -8.85
N MET A 61 11.69 10.72 -7.69
CA MET A 61 12.51 10.74 -6.48
C MET A 61 13.78 9.89 -6.65
N ASP A 62 13.65 8.66 -7.14
CA ASP A 62 14.79 7.76 -7.36
C ASP A 62 15.81 8.40 -8.31
N ASP A 63 15.36 9.02 -9.41
CA ASP A 63 16.24 9.74 -10.34
C ASP A 63 16.93 10.93 -9.67
N SER A 64 16.17 11.77 -8.95
CA SER A 64 16.70 12.97 -8.30
C SER A 64 17.72 12.67 -7.20
N PHE A 65 17.53 11.58 -6.45
CA PHE A 65 18.37 11.24 -5.29
C PHE A 65 19.50 10.25 -5.61
N ARG A 66 19.41 9.53 -6.73
CA ARG A 66 20.51 8.68 -7.23
C ARG A 66 21.73 9.53 -7.59
N ASP A 67 21.52 10.66 -8.25
CA ASP A 67 22.61 11.54 -8.73
C ASP A 67 23.41 12.18 -7.59
N VAL A 68 22.85 12.25 -6.38
CA VAL A 68 23.50 12.78 -5.18
C VAL A 68 23.96 11.71 -4.18
N GLY A 69 23.89 10.42 -4.57
CA GLY A 69 24.42 9.30 -3.78
C GLY A 69 23.60 8.92 -2.54
N ILE A 70 22.35 9.38 -2.42
CA ILE A 70 21.49 9.16 -1.24
C ILE A 70 20.74 7.81 -1.33
N GLY A 71 20.65 7.23 -2.53
CA GLY A 71 19.93 5.98 -2.79
C GLY A 71 18.41 6.19 -2.90
N ASN A 72 17.64 5.12 -2.73
CA ASN A 72 16.19 5.15 -2.95
C ASN A 72 15.45 5.76 -1.76
N VAL A 73 14.39 6.53 -2.04
CA VAL A 73 13.52 7.09 -0.99
C VAL A 73 12.64 6.00 -0.41
N ARG A 74 12.73 5.81 0.92
CA ARG A 74 11.95 4.77 1.64
C ARG A 74 10.61 5.27 2.18
N SER A 75 10.49 6.58 2.44
CA SER A 75 9.23 7.19 2.88
C SER A 75 9.23 8.70 2.72
N ILE A 76 8.04 9.28 2.56
CA ILE A 76 7.80 10.72 2.63
C ILE A 76 6.68 11.03 3.63
N GLU A 77 6.73 12.23 4.21
CA GLU A 77 5.61 12.79 4.97
C GLU A 77 4.75 13.66 4.05
N VAL A 78 3.43 13.45 4.10
CA VAL A 78 2.42 14.19 3.32
C VAL A 78 1.47 14.88 4.31
N GLY A 79 1.54 16.20 4.37
CA GLY A 79 0.78 16.97 5.36
C GLY A 79 1.35 16.78 6.76
N ARG A 80 0.48 16.74 7.79
CA ARG A 80 0.91 16.79 9.21
C ARG A 80 1.03 15.43 9.91
N ARG A 81 0.40 14.40 9.35
CA ARG A 81 0.23 13.08 10.00
C ARG A 81 0.09 11.93 9.02
N HIS A 82 0.15 12.17 7.71
CA HIS A 82 0.10 11.11 6.72
C HIS A 82 1.48 10.89 6.17
N HIS A 83 1.77 9.65 5.86
CA HIS A 83 3.04 9.22 5.33
C HIS A 83 2.78 8.22 4.21
N VAL A 84 3.70 8.20 3.26
CA VAL A 84 3.76 7.17 2.22
C VAL A 84 5.10 6.49 2.37
N ALA A 85 5.09 5.19 2.66
CA ALA A 85 6.28 4.36 2.66
C ALA A 85 6.35 3.55 1.37
N PHE A 86 7.55 3.41 0.85
CA PHE A 86 7.85 2.85 -0.46
C PHE A 86 8.70 1.59 -0.32
N GLY A 87 8.35 0.57 -1.08
CA GLY A 87 9.16 -0.63 -1.26
C GLY A 87 9.39 -0.85 -2.75
N ARG A 88 10.65 -1.04 -3.14
CA ARG A 88 11.04 -1.28 -4.52
C ARG A 88 11.66 -2.65 -4.68
N GLY A 89 11.07 -3.47 -5.54
CA GLY A 89 11.60 -4.75 -5.96
C GLY A 89 12.13 -4.71 -7.40
N GLN A 90 12.47 -5.88 -7.91
CA GLN A 90 12.81 -6.11 -9.31
C GLN A 90 11.58 -6.02 -10.25
N TRP A 91 10.43 -6.53 -9.82
CA TRP A 91 9.20 -6.63 -10.60
C TRP A 91 8.04 -5.82 -10.05
N VAL A 92 8.07 -5.45 -8.78
CA VAL A 92 6.95 -4.76 -8.12
C VAL A 92 7.37 -3.50 -7.35
N LEU A 93 6.42 -2.59 -7.20
CA LEU A 93 6.49 -1.43 -6.32
C LEU A 93 5.35 -1.50 -5.31
N LEU A 94 5.67 -1.29 -4.03
CA LEU A 94 4.73 -1.33 -2.91
C LEU A 94 4.64 0.05 -2.26
N TYR A 95 3.42 0.57 -2.15
CA TYR A 95 3.12 1.85 -1.52
C TYR A 95 2.17 1.65 -0.34
N VAL A 96 2.59 2.10 0.84
CA VAL A 96 1.77 2.03 2.05
C VAL A 96 1.46 3.44 2.53
N VAL A 97 0.19 3.82 2.43
CA VAL A 97 -0.32 5.08 2.97
C VAL A 97 -0.80 4.83 4.39
N TYR A 98 -0.24 5.57 5.34
CA TYR A 98 -0.57 5.42 6.74
C TYR A 98 -0.63 6.77 7.46
N ARG A 99 -1.36 6.80 8.58
CA ARG A 99 -1.38 7.93 9.51
C ARG A 99 -0.80 7.58 10.87
N GLY A 100 -0.26 8.58 11.55
CA GLY A 100 0.36 8.43 12.87
C GLY A 100 1.89 8.38 12.80
N ARG A 101 2.55 8.19 13.94
CA ARG A 101 4.02 8.14 14.03
C ARG A 101 4.49 6.70 14.11
N GLU A 102 5.57 6.37 13.42
CA GLU A 102 6.23 5.08 13.51
C GLU A 102 7.75 5.27 13.45
N SER A 103 8.50 4.42 14.16
CA SER A 103 9.93 4.19 13.87
C SER A 103 10.11 3.45 12.53
N ASN A 104 11.32 3.39 11.98
CA ASN A 104 11.68 2.75 10.69
C ASN A 104 11.31 1.23 10.53
N ARG A 105 10.52 0.65 11.44
CA ARG A 105 9.98 -0.73 11.40
C ARG A 105 9.09 -0.96 10.18
N LEU A 106 8.24 0.00 9.82
CA LEU A 106 7.35 -0.14 8.68
C LEU A 106 8.13 -0.24 7.36
N GLU A 107 9.08 0.65 7.13
CA GLU A 107 9.93 0.63 5.93
C GLU A 107 10.64 -0.73 5.80
N ARG A 108 11.23 -1.24 6.88
CA ARG A 108 11.86 -2.57 6.87
C ARG A 108 10.87 -3.69 6.55
N ARG A 109 9.67 -3.66 7.14
CA ARG A 109 8.62 -4.65 6.85
C ARG A 109 8.18 -4.59 5.40
N ILE A 110 8.11 -3.39 4.82
CA ILE A 110 7.79 -3.18 3.40
C ILE A 110 8.88 -3.80 2.51
N ASP A 111 10.16 -3.57 2.81
CA ASP A 111 11.27 -4.18 2.08
C ASP A 111 11.23 -5.73 2.16
N GLU A 112 10.93 -6.28 3.34
CA GLU A 112 10.74 -7.72 3.53
C GLU A 112 9.56 -8.25 2.73
N LEU A 113 8.40 -7.59 2.79
CA LEU A 113 7.19 -7.98 2.06
C LEU A 113 7.42 -7.97 0.55
N VAL A 114 8.12 -6.98 0.01
CA VAL A 114 8.48 -6.94 -1.40
C VAL A 114 9.31 -8.17 -1.78
N ARG A 115 10.34 -8.52 -1.00
CA ARG A 115 11.16 -9.72 -1.25
C ARG A 115 10.35 -11.00 -1.15
N GLU A 116 9.45 -11.10 -0.18
CA GLU A 116 8.55 -12.25 -0.01
C GLU A 116 7.62 -12.41 -1.22
N ILE A 117 7.03 -11.30 -1.71
CA ILE A 117 6.17 -11.29 -2.90
C ILE A 117 6.96 -11.78 -4.12
N GLU A 118 8.15 -11.22 -4.37
CA GLU A 118 8.95 -11.59 -5.53
C GLU A 118 9.42 -13.04 -5.48
N THR A 119 9.81 -13.51 -4.29
CA THR A 119 10.23 -14.90 -4.11
C THR A 119 9.07 -15.86 -4.34
N ARG A 120 7.89 -15.56 -3.79
CA ARG A 120 6.73 -16.45 -3.81
C ARG A 120 5.99 -16.47 -5.15
N PHE A 121 5.98 -15.33 -5.85
CA PHE A 121 5.18 -15.13 -7.05
C PHE A 121 6.03 -14.83 -8.29
N ALA A 122 7.34 -15.14 -8.26
CA ALA A 122 8.29 -14.88 -9.34
C ALA A 122 7.75 -15.27 -10.73
N THR A 123 7.18 -16.47 -10.87
CA THR A 123 6.64 -16.94 -12.15
C THR A 123 5.53 -16.05 -12.67
N SER A 124 4.53 -15.72 -11.83
CA SER A 124 3.42 -14.84 -12.22
C SER A 124 3.89 -13.42 -12.57
N LEU A 125 4.87 -12.89 -11.82
CA LEU A 125 5.40 -11.54 -12.02
C LEU A 125 6.28 -11.43 -13.26
N GLN A 126 7.08 -12.45 -13.58
CA GLN A 126 7.92 -12.48 -14.78
C GLN A 126 7.10 -12.58 -16.06
N SER A 127 5.98 -13.29 -16.03
CA SER A 127 5.07 -13.43 -17.17
C SER A 127 3.86 -12.50 -17.08
N TRP A 128 3.97 -11.39 -16.35
CA TRP A 128 2.89 -10.43 -16.18
C TRP A 128 2.55 -9.78 -17.53
N ASP A 129 1.29 -9.85 -17.91
CA ASP A 129 0.75 -9.35 -19.18
C ASP A 129 -0.58 -8.61 -19.03
N GLY A 130 -0.96 -8.25 -17.79
CA GLY A 130 -2.23 -7.60 -17.49
C GLY A 130 -3.35 -8.54 -17.04
N ASP A 131 -3.14 -9.86 -17.09
CA ASP A 131 -4.14 -10.83 -16.65
C ASP A 131 -4.22 -10.92 -15.11
N MET A 132 -5.18 -10.20 -14.54
CA MET A 132 -5.42 -10.08 -13.10
C MET A 132 -5.62 -11.43 -12.37
N ASP A 133 -6.03 -12.48 -13.08
CA ASP A 133 -6.20 -13.81 -12.48
C ASP A 133 -4.83 -14.42 -12.09
N LYS A 134 -3.76 -14.10 -12.83
CA LYS A 134 -2.39 -14.57 -12.54
C LYS A 134 -1.81 -14.00 -11.25
N VAL A 135 -2.31 -12.86 -10.80
CA VAL A 135 -1.87 -12.16 -9.58
C VAL A 135 -2.87 -12.24 -8.43
N ARG A 136 -3.94 -13.04 -8.56
CA ARG A 136 -4.89 -13.31 -7.47
C ARG A 136 -4.20 -13.76 -6.18
N GLY A 137 -3.21 -14.65 -6.29
CA GLY A 137 -2.45 -15.14 -5.14
C GLY A 137 -1.64 -14.05 -4.41
N VAL A 138 -1.17 -13.02 -5.14
CA VAL A 138 -0.44 -11.87 -4.57
C VAL A 138 -1.37 -11.03 -3.71
N ARG A 139 -2.57 -10.77 -4.21
CA ARG A 139 -3.63 -10.03 -3.50
C ARG A 139 -4.06 -10.74 -2.22
N GLU A 140 -4.36 -12.04 -2.30
CA GLU A 140 -4.70 -12.85 -1.12
C GLU A 140 -3.58 -12.90 -0.09
N PHE A 141 -2.32 -12.86 -0.53
CA PHE A 141 -1.17 -12.74 0.35
C PHE A 141 -1.18 -11.40 1.09
N LEU A 142 -1.31 -10.29 0.38
CA LEU A 142 -1.33 -8.95 0.98
C LEU A 142 -2.49 -8.77 1.97
N GLU A 143 -3.68 -9.31 1.69
CA GLU A 143 -4.84 -9.22 2.59
C GLU A 143 -4.55 -9.85 3.95
N ARG A 144 -3.92 -11.03 3.96
CA ARG A 144 -3.53 -11.73 5.20
C ARG A 144 -2.48 -10.97 5.99
N GLU A 145 -1.51 -10.36 5.30
CA GLU A 145 -0.41 -9.62 5.94
C GLU A 145 -0.88 -8.31 6.59
N TRP A 146 -1.84 -7.61 5.96
CA TRP A 146 -2.28 -6.30 6.42
C TRP A 146 -3.57 -6.32 7.24
N ASN A 147 -4.31 -7.44 7.25
CA ASN A 147 -5.64 -7.55 7.84
C ASN A 147 -6.60 -6.46 7.31
N VAL A 148 -6.50 -6.19 5.99
CA VAL A 148 -7.32 -5.21 5.26
C VAL A 148 -7.84 -5.90 3.99
N PRO A 149 -9.15 -5.83 3.69
CA PRO A 149 -9.71 -6.48 2.50
C PRO A 149 -9.23 -5.81 1.21
N SER A 150 -9.07 -6.62 0.15
CA SER A 150 -8.70 -6.15 -1.18
C SER A 150 -9.87 -5.55 -1.93
N ARG A 151 -9.52 -4.71 -2.91
CA ARG A 151 -10.41 -4.26 -3.98
C ARG A 151 -9.89 -4.79 -5.29
N GLU A 152 -10.81 -5.27 -6.12
CA GLU A 152 -10.49 -5.52 -7.53
C GLU A 152 -10.10 -4.20 -8.20
N PRO A 153 -8.97 -4.14 -8.94
CA PRO A 153 -8.74 -3.04 -9.85
C PRO A 153 -9.86 -3.07 -10.89
N VAL A 154 -10.43 -1.90 -11.18
CA VAL A 154 -11.45 -1.80 -12.22
C VAL A 154 -10.72 -2.06 -13.54
N PRO A 155 -11.12 -3.06 -14.35
CA PRO A 155 -10.48 -3.26 -15.65
C PRO A 155 -10.49 -1.93 -16.40
N ALA A 156 -9.32 -1.46 -16.82
CA ALA A 156 -9.24 -0.32 -17.71
C ALA A 156 -10.17 -0.63 -18.89
N VAL A 157 -11.31 0.04 -18.96
CA VAL A 157 -12.18 -0.05 -20.12
C VAL A 157 -11.34 0.49 -21.26
N ILE A 158 -10.81 -0.40 -22.08
CA ILE A 158 -10.22 -0.05 -23.37
C ILE A 158 -11.39 0.52 -24.17
N ALA A 159 -11.53 1.83 -24.11
CA ALA A 159 -12.41 2.57 -24.98
C ALA A 159 -11.96 2.26 -26.41
N ARG A 160 -12.81 1.54 -27.14
CA ARG A 160 -12.70 1.32 -28.57
C ARG A 160 -12.93 2.62 -29.34
#